data_AF-A0A2V7X4H5-F1
#
_entry.id   AF-A0A2V7X4H5-F1
#
_cell.length_a   1.000
_cell.length_b   1.000
_cell.length_c   1.000
_cell.angle_alpha   90.00
_cell.angle_beta   90.00
_cell.angle_gamma   90.00
#
_symmetry.space_group_name_H-M   'P 1'
#
loop_
_entity.id
_entity.type
_entity.pdbx_description
1 polymer ?
#
loop_
_entity_poly.entity_id
_entity_poly.type
_entity_poly.pdbx_seq_one_letter_code
_entity_poly.pdbx_strand_id
1 'polypeptide(L)' 'LPALRYPDLRAARAALMTEVDRFLEHARTRPDTRHTHPIFGPIGVEDWSRTHFKHGCHHLLQFGLIEVEP' A
#
# COMPACT_ATOMS: atom_id res chain seq x y z
N LEU A 1 24.98 1.98 -2.19
CA LEU A 1 23.50 1.93 -2.11
C LEU A 1 22.98 3.36 -2.18
N PRO A 2 21.79 3.61 -2.75
CA PRO A 2 21.17 4.94 -2.68
C PRO A 2 20.92 5.35 -1.21
N ALA A 3 20.85 6.65 -0.96
CA ALA A 3 20.51 7.17 0.36
C ALA A 3 19.11 6.68 0.78
N LEU A 4 18.92 6.44 2.08
CA LEU A 4 17.63 6.05 2.61
C LEU A 4 16.63 7.21 2.44
N ARG A 5 15.42 6.88 1.97
CA ARG A 5 14.32 7.86 1.87
C ARG A 5 13.85 8.36 3.23
N TYR A 6 13.95 7.52 4.27
CA TYR A 6 13.61 7.84 5.65
C TYR A 6 14.79 7.53 6.57
N PRO A 7 15.01 8.30 7.64
CA PRO A 7 16.17 8.15 8.51
C PRO A 7 16.17 6.84 9.29
N ASP A 8 15.00 6.28 9.59
CA ASP A 8 14.83 5.03 10.32
C ASP A 8 13.49 4.34 9.99
N LEU A 9 13.32 3.11 10.51
CA LEU A 9 12.11 2.31 10.31
C LEU A 9 10.86 2.98 10.93
N ARG A 10 11.01 3.70 12.05
CA ARG A 10 9.90 4.39 12.71
C ARG A 10 9.35 5.49 11.83
N ALA A 11 10.23 6.29 11.23
CA ALA A 11 9.89 7.34 10.27
C ALA A 11 9.24 6.75 9.00
N ALA A 12 9.79 5.65 8.48
CA ALA A 12 9.20 4.96 7.33
C ALA A 12 7.79 4.43 7.63
N ARG A 13 7.56 3.84 8.81
CA ARG A 13 6.24 3.38 9.26
C ARG A 13 5.25 4.53 9.40
N ALA A 14 5.65 5.64 10.01
CA ALA A 14 4.79 6.81 10.16
C ALA A 14 4.35 7.37 8.79
N ALA A 15 5.28 7.45 7.84
CA ALA A 15 4.99 7.87 6.47
C ALA A 15 4.04 6.90 5.77
N LEU A 16 4.26 5.58 5.91
CA LEU A 16 3.36 4.56 5.35
C LEU A 16 1.93 4.72 5.87
N MET A 17 1.74 4.88 7.19
CA MET A 17 0.41 5.08 7.77
C MET A 17 -0.28 6.33 7.23
N THR A 18 0.47 7.43 7.06
CA THR A 18 -0.05 8.67 6.48
C THR A 18 -0.56 8.47 5.05
N GLU A 19 0.18 7.73 4.22
CA GLU A 19 -0.24 7.46 2.84
C GLU A 19 -1.42 6.47 2.77
N VAL A 20 -1.50 5.51 3.70
CA VAL A 20 -2.67 4.62 3.83
C VAL A 20 -3.92 5.43 4.18
N ASP A 21 -3.83 6.32 5.18
CA ASP A 21 -4.96 7.17 5.57
C ASP A 21 -5.42 8.07 4.41
N ARG A 22 -4.47 8.64 3.67
CA ARG A 22 -4.76 9.43 2.47
C ARG A 22 -5.48 8.62 1.39
N PHE A 23 -5.05 7.38 1.15
CA PHE A 23 -5.71 6.48 0.22
C PHE A 23 -7.13 6.16 0.67
N LEU A 24 -7.32 5.81 1.94
CA LEU A 24 -8.64 5.48 2.50
C LEU A 24 -9.60 6.67 2.42
N GLU A 25 -9.13 7.88 2.71
CA GLU A 25 -9.95 9.08 2.57
C GLU A 25 -10.32 9.37 1.11
N HIS A 26 -9.37 9.17 0.19
CA HIS A 26 -9.64 9.30 -1.24
C HIS A 26 -10.68 8.27 -1.72
N ALA A 27 -10.52 7.02 -1.31
CA ALA A 27 -11.42 5.92 -1.59
C ALA A 27 -12.85 6.20 -1.11
N ARG A 28 -12.97 6.73 0.12
CA ARG A 28 -14.25 7.09 0.75
C ARG A 28 -14.94 8.27 0.08
N THR A 29 -14.19 9.30 -0.28
CA THR A 29 -14.76 10.55 -0.83
C THR A 29 -14.98 10.51 -2.33
N ARG A 30 -14.31 9.60 -3.05
CA ARG A 30 -14.37 9.51 -4.52
C ARG A 30 -14.33 8.05 -5.01
N PRO A 31 -15.35 7.23 -4.67
CA PRO A 31 -15.34 5.78 -4.92
C PRO A 31 -15.24 5.41 -6.41
N ASP A 32 -15.76 6.25 -7.32
CA ASP A 32 -15.76 6.00 -8.76
C ASP A 32 -14.45 6.39 -9.46
N THR A 33 -13.45 6.88 -8.71
CA THR A 33 -12.18 7.31 -9.29
C THR A 33 -11.41 6.13 -9.87
N ARG A 34 -10.86 6.33 -11.07
CA ARG A 34 -9.91 5.40 -11.68
C ARG A 34 -8.54 6.05 -11.75
N HIS A 35 -7.53 5.32 -11.29
CA HIS A 35 -6.12 5.72 -11.42
C HIS A 35 -5.37 4.67 -12.23
N THR A 36 -4.43 5.12 -13.05
CA THR A 36 -3.60 4.23 -13.87
C THR A 36 -2.64 3.44 -12.99
N HIS A 37 -2.87 2.14 -12.90
CA HIS A 37 -1.91 1.19 -12.35
C HIS A 37 -0.82 0.89 -13.40
N PRO A 38 0.47 0.83 -13.01
CA PRO A 38 1.57 0.62 -13.94
C PRO A 38 1.45 -0.63 -14.82
N ILE A 39 0.79 -1.68 -14.32
CA ILE A 39 0.63 -2.97 -15.01
C ILE A 39 -0.79 -3.15 -15.58
N PHE A 40 -1.82 -2.68 -14.89
CA PHE A 40 -3.21 -3.03 -15.21
C PHE A 40 -3.96 -1.90 -15.95
N GLY A 41 -3.30 -0.76 -16.19
CA GLY A 41 -3.95 0.40 -16.76
C GLY A 41 -4.95 1.04 -15.77
N PRO A 42 -5.98 1.75 -16.26
CA PRO A 42 -6.92 2.46 -15.40
C PRO A 42 -7.78 1.49 -14.58
N ILE A 43 -7.57 1.42 -13.27
CA ILE A 43 -8.34 0.57 -12.35
C ILE A 43 -9.00 1.40 -11.25
N GLY A 44 -10.08 0.87 -10.68
CA GLY A 44 -10.87 1.54 -9.64
C GLY A 44 -10.28 1.41 -8.24
N VAL A 45 -10.93 2.07 -7.28
CA VAL A 45 -10.56 2.04 -5.86
C VAL A 45 -10.54 0.62 -5.29
N GLU A 46 -11.48 -0.24 -5.68
CA GLU A 46 -11.53 -1.64 -5.21
C GLU A 46 -10.29 -2.41 -5.66
N ASP A 47 -9.92 -2.31 -6.94
CA ASP A 47 -8.74 -3.01 -7.47
C ASP A 47 -7.45 -2.52 -6.81
N TRP A 48 -7.31 -1.20 -6.63
CA TRP A 48 -6.19 -0.62 -5.87
C TRP A 48 -6.15 -1.10 -4.42
N SER A 49 -7.29 -1.29 -3.77
CA SER A 49 -7.35 -1.84 -2.43
C SER A 49 -6.82 -3.28 -2.40
N ARG A 50 -7.15 -4.08 -3.41
CA ARG A 50 -6.65 -5.46 -3.57
C ARG A 50 -5.14 -5.50 -3.84
N THR A 51 -4.60 -4.57 -4.65
CA THR A 51 -3.15 -4.52 -4.89
C THR A 51 -2.39 -4.12 -3.62
N HIS A 52 -2.86 -3.12 -2.87
CA HIS A 52 -2.28 -2.72 -1.59
C HIS A 52 -2.31 -3.86 -0.56
N PHE A 53 -3.45 -4.55 -0.43
CA PHE A 53 -3.57 -5.70 0.48
C PHE A 53 -2.56 -6.79 0.14
N LYS A 54 -2.52 -7.24 -1.13
CA LYS A 54 -1.60 -8.28 -1.58
C LYS A 54 -0.13 -7.89 -1.37
N HIS A 55 0.24 -6.66 -1.72
CA HIS A 55 1.60 -6.15 -1.57
C HIS A 55 2.03 -6.04 -0.09
N GLY A 56 1.14 -5.53 0.77
CA GLY A 56 1.37 -5.47 2.21
C GLY A 56 1.57 -6.86 2.81
N CYS A 57 0.64 -7.80 2.55
CA CYS A 57 0.75 -9.17 3.01
C CYS A 57 2.02 -9.86 2.51
N HIS A 58 2.38 -9.69 1.23
CA HIS A 58 3.62 -10.24 0.67
C HIS A 58 4.86 -9.83 1.47
N HIS A 59 4.99 -8.54 1.81
CA HIS A 59 6.14 -8.08 2.58
C HIS A 59 6.07 -8.47 4.06
N LEU A 60 4.89 -8.48 4.68
CA LEU A 60 4.75 -8.99 6.04
C LEU A 60 5.15 -10.47 6.13
N LEU A 61 4.77 -11.28 5.14
CA LEU A 61 5.21 -12.68 5.01
C LEU A 61 6.72 -12.78 4.78
N GLN A 62 7.27 -12.00 3.84
CA GLN A 62 8.71 -11.98 3.52
C GLN A 62 9.59 -11.67 4.74
N PHE A 63 9.09 -10.83 5.66
CA PHE A 63 9.79 -10.47 6.89
C PHE A 63 9.40 -11.35 8.09
N GLY A 64 8.55 -12.37 7.92
CA GLY A 64 8.14 -13.28 8.99
C GLY A 64 7.28 -12.60 10.07
N LEU A 65 6.55 -11.54 9.71
CA LEU A 65 5.66 -10.81 10.62
C LEU A 65 4.24 -11.39 10.67
N ILE A 66 3.86 -12.16 9.66
CA ILE A 66 2.65 -12.97 9.59
C ILE A 66 2.99 -14.30 8.94
N GLU A 67 2.08 -15.27 9.05
CA GLU A 67 2.17 -16.58 8.41
C GLU A 67 0.92 -16.86 7.58
N VAL A 68 1.05 -17.71 6.56
CA VAL A 68 -0.12 -18.25 5.87
C VAL A 68 -0.51 -19.51 6.64
N GLU A 69 -1.72 -19.51 7.21
CA GLU A 69 -2.27 -20.76 7.74
C GLU A 69 -2.38 -21.79 6.60
N PRO A 70 -1.91 -23.03 6.82
CA PRO A 70 -1.84 -24.06 5.79
C PRO A 70 -3.21 -24.50 5.24
#